data_AF-A0A1I5SWN0-F1
#
_entry.id   AF-A0A1I5SWN0-F1
#
_cell.length_a   1.000
_cell.length_b   1.000
_cell.length_c   1.000
_cell.angle_alpha   90.00
_cell.angle_beta   90.00
_cell.angle_gamma   90.00
#
_symmetry.space_group_name_H-M   'P 1'
#
loop_
_entity.id
_entity.type
_entity.pdbx_description
1 polymer ?
#
loop_
_entity_poly.entity_id
_entity_poly.type
_entity_poly.pdbx_seq_one_letter_code
_entity_poly.pdbx_strand_id
1 'polypeptide(L)'
;KLAANHLGQSMSRRGNCWDNAPQESFFGHLKNDMNYHHCKNIHELRAVADDYIDYYNHQRGQWNLKKLPPVSYREQYLLDVS
;
A
#
# COMPACT_ATOMS: atom_id res chain seq x y z
N LYS A 1 2.31 7.29 -21.51
CA LYS A 1 3.73 6.83 -21.40
C LYS A 1 4.44 7.72 -20.40
N LEU A 2 5.21 7.18 -19.44
CA LEU A 2 5.81 7.91 -18.30
C LEU A 2 6.58 9.18 -18.69
N ALA A 3 7.29 9.13 -19.83
CA ALA A 3 8.04 10.26 -20.38
C ALA A 3 7.18 11.51 -20.68
N ALA A 4 5.90 11.33 -21.04
CA ALA A 4 4.98 12.45 -21.27
C ALA A 4 4.65 13.22 -19.96
N ASN A 5 4.88 12.60 -18.81
CA ASN A 5 4.69 13.18 -17.48
C ASN A 5 6.03 13.57 -16.81
N HIS A 6 7.15 13.58 -17.55
CA HIS A 6 8.48 13.83 -17.00
C HIS A 6 8.90 12.86 -15.88
N LEU A 7 8.34 11.63 -15.89
CA LEU A 7 8.70 10.58 -14.94
C LEU A 7 9.69 9.60 -15.57
N GLY A 8 10.82 9.40 -14.89
CA GLY A 8 11.81 8.37 -15.24
C GLY A 8 11.30 6.98 -14.83
N GLN A 9 11.45 5.99 -15.71
CA GLN A 9 11.21 4.59 -15.35
C GLN A 9 12.39 4.09 -14.52
N SER A 10 12.14 3.66 -13.29
CA SER A 10 13.12 2.97 -12.46
C SER A 10 12.86 1.46 -12.50
N MET A 11 13.89 0.69 -12.83
CA MET A 11 13.84 -0.77 -12.81
C MET A 11 14.93 -1.29 -11.88
N SER A 12 14.55 -2.13 -10.93
CA SER A 12 15.50 -2.79 -10.05
C SER A 12 16.38 -3.78 -10.82
N ARG A 13 17.59 -4.03 -10.33
CA ARG A 13 18.45 -5.09 -10.89
C ARG A 13 17.78 -6.44 -10.67
N ARG A 14 17.91 -7.36 -11.64
CA ARG A 14 17.43 -8.74 -11.47
C ARG A 14 18.01 -9.34 -10.19
N GLY A 15 17.14 -9.90 -9.35
CA GLY A 15 17.51 -10.47 -8.06
C GLY A 15 17.41 -9.51 -6.86
N ASN A 16 17.09 -8.22 -7.05
CA ASN A 16 16.82 -7.30 -5.96
C ASN A 16 15.32 -7.28 -5.62
N CYS A 17 14.89 -8.13 -4.70
CA CYS A 17 13.48 -8.19 -4.26
C CYS A 17 13.12 -7.11 -3.24
N TRP A 18 14.09 -6.45 -2.61
CA TRP A 18 13.84 -5.45 -1.56
C TRP A 18 12.96 -4.30 -2.03
N ASP A 19 13.09 -3.89 -3.31
CA ASP A 19 12.26 -2.83 -3.89
C ASP A 19 10.79 -3.26 -4.05
N ASN A 20 10.54 -4.57 -4.19
CA ASN A 20 9.19 -5.12 -4.38
C ASN A 20 8.58 -5.65 -3.08
N ALA A 21 9.41 -6.04 -2.10
CA ALA A 21 8.97 -6.69 -0.87
C ALA A 21 7.87 -5.92 -0.10
N PRO A 22 7.92 -4.57 0.05
CA PRO A 22 6.84 -3.83 0.67
C PRO A 22 5.51 -4.00 -0.06
N GLN A 23 5.56 -4.04 -1.40
CA GLN A 23 4.38 -4.11 -2.22
C GLN A 23 3.81 -5.53 -2.29
N GLU A 24 4.66 -6.55 -2.30
CA GLU A 24 4.26 -7.95 -2.11
C GLU A 24 3.57 -8.16 -0.76
N SER A 25 4.14 -7.60 0.31
CA SER A 25 3.55 -7.67 1.65
C SER A 25 2.18 -7.01 1.70
N PHE A 26 2.03 -5.80 1.11
CA PHE A 26 0.74 -5.13 1.00
C PHE A 26 -0.30 -6.00 0.29
N PHE A 27 0.02 -6.53 -0.89
CA PHE A 27 -0.92 -7.36 -1.64
C PHE A 27 -1.24 -8.70 -0.96
N GLY A 28 -0.30 -9.25 -0.18
CA GLY A 28 -0.56 -10.41 0.67
C GLY A 28 -1.60 -10.11 1.74
N HIS A 29 -1.46 -8.98 2.44
CA HIS A 29 -2.44 -8.55 3.44
C HIS A 29 -3.80 -8.21 2.83
N LEU A 30 -3.82 -7.46 1.72
CA LEU A 30 -5.05 -7.13 0.99
C LEU A 30 -5.85 -8.40 0.68
N LYS A 31 -5.21 -9.42 0.09
CA LYS A 31 -5.91 -10.66 -0.29
C LYS A 31 -6.37 -11.50 0.91
N ASN A 32 -5.70 -11.41 2.05
CA ASN A 32 -6.04 -12.18 3.24
C ASN A 32 -7.14 -11.53 4.07
N ASP A 33 -7.08 -10.21 4.20
CA ASP A 33 -7.92 -9.44 5.13
C ASP A 33 -9.21 -8.93 4.45
N MET A 34 -9.19 -8.74 3.13
CA MET A 34 -10.34 -8.25 2.37
C MET A 34 -11.41 -9.34 2.23
N ASN A 35 -12.64 -9.06 2.66
CA ASN A 35 -13.77 -9.98 2.50
C ASN A 35 -14.40 -9.85 1.10
N TYR A 36 -13.66 -10.23 0.06
CA TYR A 36 -14.13 -10.07 -1.33
C TYR A 36 -14.88 -11.29 -1.89
N HIS A 37 -14.90 -12.42 -1.19
CA HIS A 37 -15.52 -13.67 -1.67
C HIS A 37 -17.04 -13.54 -1.91
N HIS A 38 -17.69 -12.56 -1.29
CA HIS A 38 -19.12 -12.30 -1.42
C HIS A 38 -19.46 -11.29 -2.52
N CYS A 39 -18.46 -10.67 -3.14
CA CYS A 39 -18.67 -9.68 -4.21
C CYS A 39 -19.22 -10.37 -5.47
N LYS A 40 -20.35 -9.88 -5.97
CA LYS A 40 -21.05 -10.41 -7.16
C LYS A 40 -20.68 -9.68 -8.43
N ASN A 41 -20.10 -8.49 -8.31
CA ASN A 41 -19.74 -7.64 -9.44
C ASN A 41 -18.51 -6.77 -9.11
N ILE A 42 -17.99 -6.10 -10.13
CA ILE A 42 -16.80 -5.27 -10.03
C ILE A 42 -17.01 -4.01 -9.15
N HIS A 43 -18.24 -3.51 -9.04
CA HIS A 43 -18.53 -2.33 -8.20
C HIS A 43 -18.42 -2.68 -6.72
N GLU A 44 -18.98 -3.83 -6.32
CA GLU A 44 -18.84 -4.34 -4.94
C GLU A 44 -17.38 -4.62 -4.60
N LEU A 45 -16.63 -5.27 -5.50
CA LEU A 45 -15.21 -5.51 -5.28
C LEU A 45 -14.40 -4.21 -5.12
N ARG A 46 -14.72 -3.18 -5.91
CA ARG A 46 -14.09 -1.86 -5.78
C ARG A 46 -14.40 -1.21 -4.44
N ALA A 47 -15.66 -1.23 -4.01
CA ALA A 47 -16.05 -0.67 -2.71
C ALA A 47 -15.29 -1.34 -1.55
N VAL A 48 -15.24 -2.68 -1.54
CA VAL A 48 -14.50 -3.42 -0.50
C VAL A 48 -12.99 -3.12 -0.57
N ALA A 49 -12.42 -2.94 -1.76
CA ALA A 49 -11.02 -2.57 -1.91
C ALA A 49 -10.73 -1.14 -1.42
N ASP A 50 -11.62 -0.19 -1.73
CA ASP A 50 -11.51 1.21 -1.27
C ASP A 50 -11.59 1.29 0.26
N ASP A 51 -12.55 0.58 0.87
CA ASP A 51 -12.69 0.48 2.33
C ASP A 51 -11.42 -0.13 2.98
N TYR A 52 -10.87 -1.17 2.36
CA TYR A 52 -9.63 -1.78 2.85
C TYR A 52 -8.42 -0.82 2.74
N ILE A 53 -8.31 -0.08 1.64
CA ILE A 53 -7.23 0.89 1.43
C ILE A 53 -7.30 1.99 2.49
N ASP A 54 -8.50 2.48 2.82
CA ASP A 54 -8.70 3.47 3.88
C ASP A 54 -8.28 2.92 5.24
N TYR A 55 -8.77 1.72 5.60
CA TYR A 55 -8.37 1.02 6.81
C TYR A 55 -6.85 0.81 6.90
N TYR A 56 -6.23 0.33 5.82
CA TYR A 56 -4.80 0.05 5.78
C TYR A 56 -3.96 1.31 6.02
N ASN A 57 -4.35 2.44 5.42
CA ASN A 57 -3.59 3.68 5.47
C ASN A 57 -3.80 4.49 6.75
N HIS A 58 -5.00 4.43 7.33
CA HIS A 58 -5.39 5.32 8.44
C HIS A 58 -5.55 4.60 9.78
N GLN A 59 -5.76 3.28 9.81
CA GLN A 59 -6.12 2.56 11.04
C GLN A 59 -5.20 1.37 11.34
N ARG A 60 -4.67 0.70 10.31
CA ARG A 60 -3.84 -0.51 10.48
C ARG A 60 -2.43 -0.19 10.98
N GLY A 61 -2.24 -0.27 12.30
CA GLY A 61 -0.92 -0.17 12.92
C GLY A 61 0.04 -1.28 12.50
N GLN A 62 1.27 -0.91 12.13
CA GLN A 62 2.30 -1.88 11.73
C GLN A 62 3.42 -1.96 12.77
N TRP A 63 3.80 -3.18 13.18
CA TRP A 63 4.84 -3.40 14.20
C TRP A 63 6.16 -2.71 13.87
N ASN A 64 6.57 -2.77 12.61
CA ASN A 64 7.81 -2.15 12.13
C ASN A 64 7.71 -0.62 11.99
N LEU A 65 6.52 -0.03 12.10
CA LEU A 65 6.25 1.40 12.00
C LEU A 65 5.85 2.00 13.35
N LYS A 66 6.45 1.55 14.46
CA LYS A 66 6.09 1.98 15.83
C LYS A 66 4.60 1.75 16.16
N LYS A 67 3.96 0.77 15.51
CA LYS A 67 2.51 0.51 15.56
C LYS A 67 1.63 1.63 15.01
N LEU A 68 2.20 2.56 14.25
CA LEU A 68 1.45 3.60 13.57
C LEU A 68 0.90 3.09 12.23
N PRO A 69 -0.25 3.61 11.79
CA PRO A 69 -0.69 3.45 10.42
C PRO A 69 0.21 4.25 9.46
N PRO A 70 0.29 3.86 8.17
CA PRO A 70 1.18 4.47 7.18
C PRO A 70 1.11 6.00 7.11
N VAL A 71 -0.10 6.58 7.17
CA VAL A 71 -0.28 8.04 7.09
C VAL A 71 0.34 8.73 8.30
N SER A 72 0.02 8.29 9.51
CA SER A 72 0.59 8.89 10.73
C SER A 72 2.10 8.69 10.82
N TYR A 73 2.61 7.54 10.38
CA TYR A 73 4.06 7.31 10.30
C TYR A 73 4.73 8.30 9.35
N ARG A 74 4.13 8.56 8.17
CA ARG A 74 4.63 9.52 7.19
C ARG A 74 4.61 10.95 7.74
N GLU A 75 3.54 11.35 8.41
CA GLU A 75 3.42 12.68 9.02
C GLU A 75 4.49 12.90 10.09
N GLN A 76 4.68 11.93 10.98
CA GLN A 76 5.76 11.98 11.98
C GLN A 76 7.13 12.08 11.31
N TYR A 77 7.39 11.24 10.30
CA TYR A 77 8.67 11.28 9.59
C TYR A 77 8.95 12.64 8.95
N LEU A 78 7.93 13.28 8.34
CA LEU A 78 8.09 14.60 7.73
C LEU A 78 8.39 15.70 8.75
N LEU A 79 7.83 15.63 9.96
CA LEU A 79 8.14 16.55 11.06
C LEU A 79 9.55 16.33 11.60
N ASP A 80 10.02 15.08 11.65
CA ASP A 80 11.35 14.75 12.16
C ASP A 80 12.49 15.18 11.21
N VAL A 81 12.20 15.31 9.90
CA VAL A 81 13.18 15.70 8.86
C VAL A 81 13.11 17.16 8.43
N SER A 82 12.15 17.92 8.93
CA SER A 82 11.99 19.37 8.70
C SER A 82 12.74 20.19 9.74
#